data_AF-A0A962YL72-F1
#
_entry.id   AF-A0A962YL72-F1
#
_cell.length_a   1.000
_cell.length_b   1.000
_cell.length_c   1.000
_cell.angle_alpha   90.00
_cell.angle_beta   90.00
_cell.angle_gamma   90.00
#
_symmetry.space_group_name_H-M   'P 1'
#
loop_
_entity.id
_entity.type
_entity.pdbx_description
1 polymer ?
#
loop_
_entity_poly.entity_id
_entity_poly.type
_entity_poly.pdbx_seq_one_letter_code
_entity_poly.pdbx_strand_id
1 'polypeptide(L)'
;MTEQPPVSKDPNPVPDAEHPAHARTKPAIGQAPRPRISVLQILVAWLGAFAGIALIGAAVDLLPRLNLLIVGSFGASAVLLYGAPRAPLSQPRNLIGGHMVSALVGVACYRYLPDVSVLQEAAAVASAIALMMATRTIHPPGGATALIAVIGGEQVHALGWGYVFPVLIGALVMLVVALVSNNLYEAGSYPDRWD
;
A
#
# COMPACT_ATOMS: atom_id res chain seq x y z
N MET A 1 -15.02 3.95 86.00
CA MET A 1 -13.97 2.93 86.11
C MET A 1 -14.39 1.69 85.34
N THR A 2 -14.04 1.58 84.05
CA THR A 2 -13.75 0.30 83.35
C THR A 2 -13.00 0.64 82.05
N GLU A 3 -12.06 -0.22 81.65
CA GLU A 3 -10.81 0.09 80.95
C GLU A 3 -10.89 0.47 79.46
N GLN A 4 -9.96 1.33 79.01
CA GLN A 4 -9.57 1.47 77.60
C GLN A 4 -8.68 0.29 77.18
N PRO A 5 -8.85 -0.28 75.98
CA PRO A 5 -7.96 -1.34 75.48
C PRO A 5 -6.55 -0.80 75.14
N PRO A 6 -5.51 -1.65 75.17
CA PRO A 6 -4.12 -1.23 75.15
C PRO A 6 -3.69 -0.61 73.82
N VAL A 7 -2.89 0.46 73.90
CA VAL A 7 -2.17 1.06 72.78
C VAL A 7 -1.14 0.06 72.27
N SER A 8 -1.37 -0.46 71.06
CA SER A 8 -0.40 -1.28 70.32
C SER A 8 0.87 -0.48 70.04
N LYS A 9 1.94 -0.79 70.78
CA LYS A 9 3.31 -0.40 70.45
C LYS A 9 3.91 -1.46 69.54
N ASP A 10 3.64 -1.37 68.24
CA ASP A 10 4.43 -2.09 67.24
C ASP A 10 5.29 -1.09 66.46
N PRO A 11 6.61 -1.07 66.65
CA PRO A 11 7.56 -0.31 65.85
C PRO A 11 7.95 -1.16 64.65
N ASN A 12 7.00 -1.49 63.78
CA ASN A 12 7.34 -2.11 62.50
C ASN A 12 7.38 -1.03 61.42
N PRO A 13 8.53 -0.79 60.78
CA PRO A 13 8.58 0.10 59.63
C PRO A 13 7.66 -0.47 58.55
N VAL A 14 6.81 0.38 57.99
CA VAL A 14 6.08 0.08 56.76
C VAL A 14 7.14 -0.38 55.74
N PRO A 15 7.03 -1.57 55.13
CA PRO A 15 7.96 -1.98 54.10
C PRO A 15 7.93 -0.91 53.02
N ASP A 16 9.09 -0.31 52.74
CA ASP A 16 9.25 0.57 51.59
C ASP A 16 8.65 -0.15 50.39
N ALA A 17 7.62 0.45 49.79
CA ALA A 17 7.10 -0.04 48.53
C ALA A 17 8.29 -0.10 47.58
N GLU A 18 8.78 -1.30 47.30
CA GLU A 18 9.84 -1.54 46.34
C GLU A 18 9.37 -0.88 45.04
N HIS A 19 9.93 0.28 44.75
CA HIS A 19 9.86 0.91 43.45
C HIS A 19 10.33 -0.18 42.49
N PRO A 20 9.50 -0.70 41.57
CA PRO A 20 9.95 -1.76 40.68
C PRO A 20 11.10 -1.20 39.88
N ALA A 21 12.32 -1.63 40.24
CA ALA A 21 13.54 -1.31 39.54
C ALA A 21 13.26 -1.59 38.08
N HIS A 22 13.47 -0.57 37.22
CA HIS A 22 13.31 -0.63 35.78
C HIS A 22 13.62 -2.03 35.28
N ALA A 23 12.57 -2.78 34.93
CA ALA A 23 12.71 -4.07 34.30
C ALA A 23 13.56 -3.82 33.06
N ARG A 24 14.85 -4.16 33.13
CA ARG A 24 15.76 -4.12 31.99
C ARG A 24 15.14 -5.04 30.97
N THR A 25 14.45 -4.47 30.00
CA THR A 25 13.98 -5.18 28.82
C THR A 25 15.21 -5.84 28.22
N LYS A 26 15.26 -7.18 28.30
CA LYS A 26 16.32 -7.96 27.66
C LYS A 26 16.41 -7.49 26.21
N PRO A 27 17.61 -7.17 25.70
CA PRO A 27 17.75 -6.83 24.28
C PRO A 27 17.15 -7.98 23.47
N ALA A 28 16.24 -7.63 22.56
CA ALA A 28 15.52 -8.60 21.75
C ALA A 28 16.51 -9.57 21.09
N ILE A 29 16.32 -10.87 21.36
CA ILE A 29 17.14 -11.96 20.81
C ILE A 29 17.06 -11.89 19.28
N GLY A 30 18.21 -11.60 18.65
CA GLY A 30 18.53 -11.97 17.27
C GLY A 30 17.55 -11.52 16.17
N GLN A 31 17.56 -10.24 15.80
CA GLN A 31 17.13 -9.90 14.43
C GLN A 31 18.20 -10.43 13.48
N ALA A 32 17.86 -11.43 12.66
CA ALA A 32 18.72 -11.87 11.58
C ALA A 32 19.13 -10.64 10.73
N PRO A 33 20.41 -10.54 10.28
CA PRO A 33 20.83 -9.44 9.43
C PRO A 33 19.91 -9.31 8.23
N ARG A 34 19.45 -8.09 7.92
CA ARG A 34 18.65 -7.86 6.71
C ARG A 34 19.43 -8.41 5.50
N PRO A 35 18.81 -9.22 4.62
CA PRO A 35 19.50 -9.76 3.46
C PRO A 35 20.10 -8.60 2.64
N ARG A 36 21.35 -8.76 2.23
CA ARG A 36 22.05 -7.74 1.44
C ARG A 36 21.45 -7.71 0.03
N ILE A 37 20.94 -6.56 -0.37
CA ILE A 37 20.45 -6.33 -1.74
C ILE A 37 21.68 -6.17 -2.65
N SER A 38 21.76 -6.96 -3.71
CA SER A 38 22.88 -6.86 -4.66
C SER A 38 22.75 -5.64 -5.57
N VAL A 39 23.87 -5.09 -6.06
CA VAL A 39 23.86 -3.97 -7.03
C VAL A 39 23.08 -4.35 -8.29
N LEU A 40 23.21 -5.59 -8.75
CA LEU A 40 22.45 -6.09 -9.89
C LEU A 40 20.94 -6.03 -9.63
N GLN A 41 20.49 -6.44 -8.44
CA GLN A 41 19.08 -6.35 -8.07
C GLN A 41 18.57 -4.90 -8.05
N ILE A 42 19.39 -3.96 -7.57
CA ILE A 42 19.06 -2.52 -7.61
C ILE A 42 18.93 -2.03 -9.06
N LEU A 43 19.88 -2.40 -9.93
CA LEU A 43 19.87 -2.01 -11.34
C LEU A 43 18.68 -2.61 -12.09
N VAL A 44 18.33 -3.87 -11.85
CA VAL A 44 17.14 -4.52 -12.43
C VAL A 44 15.87 -3.81 -11.97
N ALA A 45 15.75 -3.51 -10.68
CA ALA A 45 14.60 -2.79 -10.14
C ALA A 45 14.47 -1.40 -10.76
N TRP A 46 15.59 -0.67 -10.89
CA TRP A 46 15.64 0.64 -11.51
C TRP A 46 15.24 0.59 -12.99
N LEU A 47 15.81 -0.34 -13.77
CA LEU A 47 15.48 -0.53 -15.18
C LEU A 47 14.01 -0.92 -15.39
N GLY A 48 13.48 -1.83 -14.55
CA GLY A 48 12.07 -2.22 -14.59
C GLY A 48 11.13 -1.05 -14.30
N ALA A 49 11.43 -0.27 -13.25
CA ALA A 49 10.65 0.92 -12.91
C ALA A 49 10.71 1.98 -14.02
N PHE A 50 11.91 2.26 -14.53
CA PHE A 50 12.11 3.18 -15.63
C PHE A 50 11.33 2.75 -16.88
N ALA A 51 11.50 1.50 -17.32
CA ALA A 51 10.82 0.96 -18.50
C ALA A 51 9.30 0.95 -18.32
N GLY A 52 8.79 0.54 -17.16
CA GLY A 52 7.36 0.51 -16.87
C GLY A 52 6.72 1.88 -16.96
N ILE A 53 7.29 2.88 -16.29
CA ILE A 53 6.76 4.25 -16.32
C ILE A 53 6.95 4.90 -17.69
N ALA A 54 8.11 4.70 -18.33
CA ALA A 54 8.37 5.24 -19.66
C ALA A 54 7.42 4.67 -20.73
N LEU A 55 7.09 3.38 -20.67
CA LEU A 55 6.14 2.76 -21.60
C LEU A 55 4.72 3.29 -21.40
N ILE A 56 4.28 3.52 -20.16
CA ILE A 56 2.98 4.17 -19.91
C ILE A 56 2.99 5.59 -20.48
N GLY A 57 4.04 6.38 -20.22
CA GLY A 57 4.15 7.74 -20.75
C GLY A 57 4.18 7.78 -22.27
N ALA A 58 4.97 6.91 -22.91
CA ALA A 58 4.98 6.77 -24.35
C ALA A 58 3.60 6.37 -24.89
N ALA A 59 2.85 5.49 -24.20
CA ALA A 59 1.50 5.14 -24.60
C ALA A 59 0.52 6.32 -24.53
N VAL A 60 0.65 7.20 -23.53
CA VAL A 60 -0.11 8.46 -23.45
C VAL A 60 0.16 9.33 -24.68
N ASP A 61 1.43 9.52 -25.04
CA ASP A 61 1.82 10.40 -26.14
C ASP A 61 1.49 9.81 -27.53
N LEU A 62 1.69 8.51 -27.71
CA LEU A 62 1.54 7.82 -29.00
C LEU A 62 0.10 7.41 -29.30
N LEU A 63 -0.75 7.25 -28.28
CA LEU A 63 -2.13 6.79 -28.41
C LEU A 63 -3.14 7.80 -27.83
N PRO A 64 -3.13 9.08 -28.26
CA PRO A 64 -3.96 10.13 -27.65
C PRO A 64 -5.47 9.84 -27.75
N ARG A 65 -5.90 9.06 -28.75
CA ARG A 65 -7.29 8.64 -28.93
C ARG A 65 -7.81 7.71 -27.82
N LEU A 66 -6.92 7.09 -27.07
CA LEU A 66 -7.26 6.19 -25.96
C LEU A 66 -7.43 6.93 -24.62
N ASN A 67 -7.16 8.25 -24.58
CA ASN A 67 -7.23 9.08 -23.37
C ASN A 67 -6.51 8.44 -22.17
N LEU A 68 -5.30 7.91 -22.41
CA LEU A 68 -4.50 7.28 -21.37
C LEU A 68 -3.97 8.31 -20.38
N LEU A 69 -3.68 7.88 -19.15
CA LEU A 69 -3.15 8.74 -18.08
C LEU A 69 -2.01 8.06 -17.32
N ILE A 70 -0.98 8.83 -16.97
CA ILE A 70 -0.04 8.43 -15.92
C ILE A 70 -0.66 8.78 -14.57
N VAL A 71 -1.11 7.77 -13.85
CA VAL A 71 -1.69 7.93 -12.52
C VAL A 71 -0.57 7.85 -11.48
N GLY A 72 -0.50 8.81 -10.55
CA GLY A 72 0.55 8.85 -9.52
C GLY A 72 0.69 7.55 -8.69
N SER A 73 -0.39 6.78 -8.56
CA SER A 73 -0.36 5.45 -7.94
C SER A 73 0.63 4.48 -8.60
N PHE A 74 0.87 4.59 -9.91
CA PHE A 74 1.81 3.72 -10.62
C PHE A 74 3.25 3.87 -10.14
N GLY A 75 3.63 5.04 -9.59
CA GLY A 75 4.93 5.19 -8.95
C GLY A 75 5.07 4.27 -7.72
N ALA A 76 4.03 4.19 -6.88
CA ALA A 76 4.02 3.28 -5.73
C ALA A 76 3.92 1.80 -6.17
N SER A 77 3.17 1.51 -7.24
CA SER A 77 3.14 0.17 -7.85
C SER A 77 4.52 -0.23 -8.37
N ALA A 78 5.30 0.70 -8.94
CA ALA A 78 6.65 0.43 -9.41
C ALA A 78 7.58 0.02 -8.26
N VAL A 79 7.51 0.72 -7.13
CA VAL A 79 8.27 0.38 -5.91
C VAL A 79 7.97 -1.07 -5.48
N LEU A 80 6.70 -1.47 -5.49
CA LEU A 80 6.30 -2.83 -5.14
C LEU A 80 6.76 -3.86 -6.18
N LEU A 81 6.40 -3.68 -7.44
CA LEU A 81 6.64 -4.66 -8.50
C LEU A 81 8.11 -4.91 -8.80
N TYR A 82 8.95 -3.88 -8.71
CA TYR A 82 10.35 -3.97 -9.12
C TYR A 82 11.30 -3.98 -7.91
N GLY A 83 10.96 -3.28 -6.83
CA GLY A 83 11.76 -3.25 -5.60
C GLY A 83 11.43 -4.38 -4.63
N ALA A 84 10.21 -4.90 -4.65
CA ALA A 84 9.75 -5.98 -3.78
C ALA A 84 8.87 -7.00 -4.53
N PRO A 85 9.35 -7.61 -5.64
CA PRO A 85 8.53 -8.47 -6.51
C PRO A 85 7.90 -9.66 -5.77
N ARG A 86 8.60 -10.19 -4.76
CA ARG A 86 8.14 -11.33 -3.95
C ARG A 86 7.17 -10.96 -2.83
N ALA A 87 6.90 -9.67 -2.61
CA ALA A 87 5.93 -9.29 -1.60
C ALA A 87 4.53 -9.78 -2.02
N PRO A 88 3.72 -10.31 -1.09
CA PRO A 88 2.35 -10.72 -1.39
C PRO A 88 1.53 -9.60 -2.05
N LEU A 89 1.76 -8.34 -1.66
CA LEU A 89 1.08 -7.15 -2.17
C LEU A 89 1.48 -6.75 -3.60
N SER A 90 2.61 -7.27 -4.09
CA SER A 90 3.12 -7.06 -5.45
C SER A 90 2.57 -8.06 -6.45
N GLN A 91 1.86 -9.10 -6.01
CA GLN A 91 1.42 -10.18 -6.90
C GLN A 91 0.33 -9.70 -7.88
N PRO A 92 0.22 -10.32 -9.08
CA PRO A 92 -0.60 -9.80 -10.18
C PRO A 92 -2.07 -9.59 -9.82
N ARG A 93 -2.66 -10.50 -9.02
CA ARG A 93 -4.04 -10.35 -8.52
C ARG A 93 -4.23 -9.07 -7.73
N ASN A 94 -3.29 -8.76 -6.84
CA ASN A 94 -3.34 -7.55 -6.02
C ASN A 94 -3.16 -6.33 -6.90
N LEU A 95 -2.14 -6.31 -7.78
CA LEU A 95 -1.91 -5.21 -8.72
C LEU A 95 -3.17 -4.89 -9.54
N ILE A 96 -3.69 -5.86 -10.29
CA ILE A 96 -4.82 -5.63 -11.20
C ILE A 96 -6.11 -5.42 -10.40
N GLY A 97 -6.45 -6.36 -9.52
CA GLY A 97 -7.70 -6.31 -8.76
C GLY A 97 -7.79 -5.09 -7.84
N GLY A 98 -6.69 -4.73 -7.18
CA GLY A 98 -6.63 -3.57 -6.30
C GLY A 98 -6.83 -2.26 -7.06
N HIS A 99 -6.14 -2.07 -8.18
CA HIS A 99 -6.37 -0.90 -9.02
C HIS A 99 -7.79 -0.84 -9.59
N MET A 100 -8.37 -1.97 -10.03
CA MET A 100 -9.71 -2.01 -10.62
C MET A 100 -10.80 -1.71 -9.60
N VAL A 101 -10.76 -2.34 -8.42
CA VAL A 101 -11.68 -2.05 -7.31
C VAL A 101 -11.59 -0.57 -6.95
N SER A 102 -10.37 -0.06 -6.77
CA SER A 102 -10.16 1.33 -6.39
C SER A 102 -10.63 2.34 -7.43
N ALA A 103 -10.38 2.11 -8.72
CA ALA A 103 -10.83 3.01 -9.78
C ALA A 103 -12.37 3.10 -9.82
N LEU A 104 -13.06 1.96 -9.70
CA LEU A 104 -14.52 1.91 -9.66
C LEU A 104 -15.07 2.64 -8.43
N VAL A 105 -14.51 2.39 -7.25
CA VAL A 105 -14.94 3.00 -6.00
C VAL A 105 -14.70 4.51 -6.01
N GLY A 106 -13.52 4.95 -6.46
CA GLY A 106 -13.19 6.37 -6.53
C GLY A 106 -14.15 7.14 -7.46
N VAL A 107 -14.43 6.60 -8.65
CA VAL A 107 -15.41 7.19 -9.58
C VAL A 107 -16.82 7.20 -8.99
N ALA A 108 -17.22 6.14 -8.27
CA ALA A 108 -18.52 6.07 -7.61
C ALA A 108 -18.66 7.15 -6.53
N CYS A 109 -17.63 7.32 -5.70
CA CYS A 109 -17.60 8.33 -4.64
C CYS A 109 -17.67 9.74 -5.23
N TYR A 110 -16.87 10.05 -6.26
CA TYR A 110 -16.90 11.35 -6.93
C TYR A 110 -18.28 11.66 -7.54
N ARG A 111 -18.95 10.67 -8.13
CA ARG A 111 -20.23 10.90 -8.84
C ARG A 111 -21.46 10.97 -7.96
N TYR A 112 -21.51 10.20 -6.88
CA TYR A 112 -22.77 9.96 -6.16
C TYR A 112 -22.80 10.50 -4.74
N LEU A 113 -21.65 10.85 -4.17
CA LEU A 113 -21.64 11.51 -2.88
C LEU A 113 -21.88 13.02 -3.06
N PRO A 114 -22.40 13.70 -2.02
CA PRO A 114 -22.51 15.15 -2.01
C PRO A 114 -21.19 15.82 -2.38
N ASP A 115 -21.27 16.98 -3.02
CA ASP A 115 -20.12 17.78 -3.44
C ASP A 115 -19.41 18.42 -2.24
N VAL A 116 -18.77 17.56 -1.46
CA VAL A 116 -18.01 17.86 -0.25
C VAL A 116 -16.71 17.08 -0.38
N SER A 117 -15.64 17.78 -0.79
CA SER A 117 -14.35 17.16 -1.15
C SER A 117 -13.82 16.19 -0.09
N VAL A 118 -13.77 16.62 1.17
CA VAL A 118 -13.30 15.81 2.30
C VAL A 118 -14.08 14.50 2.43
N LEU A 119 -15.40 14.54 2.23
CA LEU A 119 -16.24 13.35 2.30
C LEU A 119 -15.94 12.40 1.13
N GLN A 120 -15.86 12.93 -0.09
CA GLN A 120 -15.59 12.14 -1.30
C GLN A 120 -14.21 11.47 -1.23
N GLU A 121 -13.17 12.21 -0.84
CA GLU A 121 -11.80 11.75 -0.72
C GLU A 121 -11.67 10.65 0.34
N ALA A 122 -12.17 10.91 1.55
CA ALA A 122 -12.11 9.97 2.66
C ALA A 122 -12.93 8.70 2.36
N ALA A 123 -14.14 8.85 1.82
CA ALA A 123 -15.00 7.72 1.46
C ALA A 123 -14.38 6.88 0.34
N ALA A 124 -13.78 7.49 -0.68
CA ALA A 124 -13.13 6.78 -1.78
C ALA A 124 -12.00 5.88 -1.27
N VAL A 125 -11.08 6.44 -0.48
CA VAL A 125 -9.92 5.68 0.04
C VAL A 125 -10.37 4.61 1.02
N ALA A 126 -11.20 4.95 2.01
CA ALA A 126 -11.65 4.00 3.04
C ALA A 126 -12.44 2.84 2.42
N SER A 127 -13.36 3.14 1.50
CA SER A 127 -14.18 2.12 0.82
C SER A 127 -13.34 1.26 -0.11
N ALA A 128 -12.36 1.84 -0.81
CA ALA A 128 -11.46 1.08 -1.66
C ALA A 128 -10.63 0.09 -0.84
N ILE A 129 -10.09 0.51 0.32
CA ILE A 129 -9.39 -0.39 1.25
C ILE A 129 -10.31 -1.51 1.71
N ALA A 130 -11.52 -1.18 2.20
CA ALA A 130 -12.47 -2.17 2.69
C ALA A 130 -12.85 -3.20 1.61
N LEU A 131 -13.11 -2.73 0.38
CA LEU A 131 -13.48 -3.61 -0.73
C LEU A 131 -12.30 -4.45 -1.22
N MET A 132 -11.09 -3.89 -1.31
CA MET A 132 -9.89 -4.68 -1.61
C MET A 132 -9.64 -5.78 -0.56
N MET A 133 -9.93 -5.50 0.72
CA MET A 133 -9.86 -6.52 1.78
C MET A 133 -10.90 -7.61 1.53
N ALA A 134 -12.14 -7.24 1.20
CA ALA A 134 -13.22 -8.17 0.93
C ALA A 134 -12.94 -9.05 -0.30
N THR A 135 -12.35 -8.50 -1.36
CA THR A 135 -12.03 -9.21 -2.60
C THR A 135 -10.68 -9.94 -2.56
N ARG A 136 -9.90 -9.77 -1.47
CA ARG A 136 -8.52 -10.27 -1.33
C ARG A 136 -7.64 -9.79 -2.48
N THR A 137 -7.70 -8.49 -2.75
CA THR A 137 -6.91 -7.82 -3.80
C THR A 137 -6.16 -6.62 -3.22
N ILE A 138 -5.73 -6.68 -1.96
CA ILE A 138 -5.09 -5.54 -1.29
C ILE A 138 -3.79 -5.18 -1.99
N HIS A 139 -3.81 -3.99 -2.58
CA HIS A 139 -2.68 -3.35 -3.24
C HIS A 139 -2.64 -1.91 -2.78
N PRO A 140 -1.73 -1.53 -1.87
CA PRO A 140 -1.70 -0.20 -1.29
C PRO A 140 -1.74 0.97 -2.31
N PRO A 141 -1.09 0.88 -3.48
CA PRO A 141 -1.22 1.89 -4.53
C PRO A 141 -2.66 2.12 -5.01
N GLY A 142 -3.54 1.13 -4.89
CA GLY A 142 -4.98 1.26 -5.16
C GLY A 142 -5.64 2.34 -4.32
N GLY A 143 -5.21 2.61 -3.09
CA GLY A 143 -5.75 3.72 -2.29
C GLY A 143 -5.54 5.07 -2.99
N ALA A 144 -4.35 5.29 -3.56
CA ALA A 144 -4.05 6.48 -4.35
C ALA A 144 -4.84 6.52 -5.67
N THR A 145 -5.08 5.37 -6.33
CA THR A 145 -5.95 5.29 -7.51
C THR A 145 -7.37 5.76 -7.22
N ALA A 146 -7.95 5.33 -6.08
CA ALA A 146 -9.28 5.77 -5.67
C ALA A 146 -9.31 7.27 -5.38
N LEU A 147 -8.29 7.78 -4.68
CA LEU A 147 -8.17 9.21 -4.38
C LEU A 147 -8.04 10.05 -5.66
N ILE A 148 -7.22 9.61 -6.62
CA ILE A 148 -7.01 10.34 -7.89
C ILE A 148 -8.29 10.43 -8.72
N ALA A 149 -9.18 9.43 -8.66
CA ALA A 149 -10.50 9.55 -9.30
C ALA A 149 -11.32 10.73 -8.75
N VAL A 150 -11.09 11.13 -7.50
CA VAL A 150 -11.75 12.27 -6.84
C VAL A 150 -10.98 13.57 -7.06
N ILE A 151 -9.64 13.58 -6.91
CA ILE A 151 -8.83 14.81 -6.95
C ILE A 151 -8.19 15.11 -8.31
N GLY A 152 -8.36 14.23 -9.31
CA GLY A 152 -7.63 14.23 -10.58
C GLY A 152 -7.97 15.33 -11.59
N GLY A 153 -8.83 16.29 -11.21
CA GLY A 153 -9.25 17.41 -12.04
C GLY A 153 -10.10 17.02 -13.25
N GLU A 154 -10.39 18.01 -14.09
CA GLU A 154 -11.35 17.89 -15.20
C GLU A 154 -11.02 16.74 -16.15
N GLN A 155 -9.73 16.51 -16.46
CA GLN A 155 -9.33 15.44 -17.37
C GLN A 155 -9.67 14.04 -16.84
N VAL A 156 -9.51 13.80 -15.54
CA VAL A 156 -9.89 12.53 -14.90
C VAL A 156 -11.41 12.43 -14.77
N HIS A 157 -12.07 13.52 -14.34
CA HIS A 157 -13.52 13.55 -14.14
C HIS A 157 -14.29 13.34 -15.45
N ALA A 158 -13.80 13.89 -16.57
CA ALA A 158 -14.38 13.74 -17.90
C ALA A 158 -14.40 12.28 -18.39
N LEU A 159 -13.42 11.45 -17.97
CA LEU A 159 -13.42 10.02 -18.28
C LEU A 159 -14.58 9.30 -17.59
N GLY A 160 -14.93 9.74 -16.39
CA GLY A 160 -15.95 9.09 -15.59
C GLY A 160 -15.65 7.61 -15.35
N TRP A 161 -16.54 6.71 -15.78
CA TRP A 161 -16.33 5.27 -15.63
C TRP A 161 -15.22 4.76 -16.55
N GLY A 162 -14.92 5.52 -17.61
CA GLY A 162 -13.79 5.29 -18.49
C GLY A 162 -12.44 5.42 -17.80
N TYR A 163 -12.35 6.00 -16.59
CA TYR A 163 -11.12 6.06 -15.79
C TYR A 163 -10.53 4.67 -15.51
N VAL A 164 -11.37 3.63 -15.50
CA VAL A 164 -10.93 2.24 -15.35
C VAL A 164 -9.98 1.81 -16.48
N PHE A 165 -10.16 2.31 -17.71
CA PHE A 165 -9.33 1.92 -18.87
C PHE A 165 -7.87 2.36 -18.77
N PRO A 166 -7.52 3.65 -18.56
CA PRO A 166 -6.12 4.04 -18.38
C PRO A 166 -5.48 3.36 -17.17
N VAL A 167 -6.25 3.15 -16.10
CA VAL A 167 -5.77 2.43 -14.91
C VAL A 167 -5.43 0.97 -15.24
N LEU A 168 -6.32 0.26 -15.96
CA LEU A 168 -6.13 -1.13 -16.34
C LEU A 168 -4.96 -1.29 -17.31
N ILE A 169 -4.91 -0.46 -18.35
CA ILE A 169 -3.85 -0.49 -19.35
C ILE A 169 -2.50 -0.21 -18.69
N GLY A 170 -2.41 0.80 -17.84
CA GLY A 170 -1.18 1.09 -17.09
C GLY A 170 -0.76 -0.07 -16.19
N ALA A 171 -1.70 -0.66 -15.43
CA ALA A 171 -1.41 -1.81 -14.58
C ALA A 171 -0.95 -3.05 -15.37
N LEU A 172 -1.53 -3.30 -16.55
CA LEU A 172 -1.10 -4.38 -17.45
C LEU A 172 0.28 -4.12 -18.04
N VAL A 173 0.60 -2.90 -18.46
CA VAL A 173 1.95 -2.53 -18.92
C VAL A 173 2.97 -2.77 -17.83
N MET A 174 2.69 -2.33 -16.60
CA MET A 174 3.57 -2.57 -15.45
C MET A 174 3.73 -4.06 -15.16
N LEU A 175 2.65 -4.85 -15.24
CA LEU A 175 2.71 -6.29 -15.05
C LEU A 175 3.61 -6.95 -16.09
N VAL A 176 3.46 -6.60 -17.37
CA VAL A 176 4.30 -7.14 -18.45
C VAL A 176 5.76 -6.83 -18.21
N VAL A 177 6.10 -5.60 -17.83
CA VAL A 177 7.48 -5.23 -17.52
C VAL A 177 7.99 -5.99 -16.30
N ALA A 178 7.18 -6.15 -15.25
CA ALA A 178 7.56 -6.92 -14.06
C ALA A 178 7.82 -8.40 -14.38
N LEU A 179 6.99 -9.01 -15.23
CA LEU A 179 7.20 -10.37 -15.72
C LEU A 179 8.53 -10.48 -16.46
N VAL A 180 8.88 -9.52 -17.32
CA VAL A 180 10.14 -9.56 -18.07
C VAL A 180 11.33 -9.29 -17.14
N SER A 181 11.34 -8.18 -16.40
CA SER A 181 12.50 -7.76 -15.62
C SER A 181 12.86 -8.74 -14.50
N ASN A 182 11.86 -9.24 -13.78
CA ASN A 182 12.10 -10.12 -12.63
C ASN A 182 12.53 -11.52 -13.08
N ASN A 183 11.95 -12.05 -14.16
CA ASN A 183 12.34 -13.38 -14.66
C ASN A 183 13.64 -13.40 -15.47
N LEU A 184 14.06 -12.28 -16.05
CA LEU A 184 15.40 -12.17 -16.64
C LEU A 184 16.50 -12.14 -15.58
N TYR A 185 16.22 -11.55 -14.41
CA TYR A 185 17.15 -11.56 -13.28
C TYR A 185 17.20 -12.92 -12.59
N GLU A 186 16.03 -13.47 -12.26
CA GLU A 186 15.90 -14.76 -11.59
C GLU A 186 14.67 -15.48 -12.16
N ALA A 187 14.90 -16.45 -13.04
CA ALA A 187 13.83 -17.17 -13.72
C ALA A 187 12.88 -17.85 -12.72
N GLY A 188 11.57 -17.63 -12.88
CA GLY A 188 10.53 -18.16 -12.00
C GLY A 188 10.35 -17.38 -10.69
N SER A 189 11.02 -16.24 -10.52
CA SER A 189 10.90 -15.40 -9.31
C SER A 189 9.66 -14.51 -9.26
N TYR A 190 8.93 -14.38 -10.38
CA TYR A 190 7.72 -13.57 -10.43
C TYR A 190 6.74 -14.04 -11.52
N PRO A 191 5.44 -14.17 -11.22
CA PRO A 191 4.86 -14.04 -9.89
C PRO A 191 5.10 -15.30 -9.06
N ASP A 192 5.19 -15.12 -7.74
CA ASP A 192 5.24 -16.23 -6.79
C ASP A 192 3.86 -16.91 -6.67
N ARG A 193 2.78 -16.16 -6.93
CA ARG A 193 1.40 -16.63 -6.88
C ARG A 193 0.46 -15.80 -7.75
N TRP A 194 -0.62 -16.43 -8.21
CA TRP A 194 -1.64 -15.81 -9.06
C TRP A 194 -3.00 -15.62 -8.35
N ASP A 195 -3.18 -16.23 -7.19
CA ASP A 195 -4.47 -16.46 -6.51
C ASP A 195 -4.81 -15.49 -5.37
#